data_AF-A0A1L5F8P0-F1
#
_entry.id   AF-A0A1L5F8P0-F1
#
_cell.length_a   1.000
_cell.length_b   1.000
_cell.length_c   1.000
_cell.angle_alpha   90.00
_cell.angle_beta   90.00
_cell.angle_gamma   90.00
#
_symmetry.space_group_name_H-M   'P 1'
#
loop_
_entity.id
_entity.type
_entity.pdbx_description
1 polymer ?
#
loop_
_entity_poly.entity_id
_entity_poly.type
_entity_poly.pdbx_seq_one_letter_code
_entity_poly.pdbx_strand_id
1 'polypeptide(L)'
;MKVLKLKLGDKTYSTGKITARITREALKIQREAIELAQKGTKLQAQGVENDMTDEELINTAGELIISTEELNDRKEQLIIDVYESKFTIDELENNLTMEEIDLEVNKILNGVTGVVRKATKN
;
A
#
# COMPACT_ATOMS: atom_id res chain seq x y z
N MET A 1 -30.30 -4.81 6.32
CA MET A 1 -29.11 -4.62 5.45
C MET A 1 -28.39 -5.96 5.31
N LYS A 2 -28.43 -6.63 4.15
CA LYS A 2 -27.80 -7.95 3.96
C LYS A 2 -26.30 -7.76 3.76
N VAL A 3 -25.50 -8.06 4.78
CA VAL A 3 -24.03 -7.98 4.70
C VAL A 3 -23.56 -9.19 3.89
N LEU A 4 -22.85 -8.93 2.79
CA LEU A 4 -22.17 -9.97 2.02
C LEU A 4 -21.25 -10.76 2.98
N LYS A 5 -21.20 -12.09 2.82
CA LYS A 5 -20.34 -12.96 3.63
C LYS A 5 -19.30 -13.55 2.71
N LEU A 6 -18.03 -13.30 3.00
CA LEU A 6 -16.91 -13.92 2.30
C LEU A 6 -16.60 -15.23 3.04
N LYS A 7 -16.58 -16.34 2.31
CA LYS A 7 -16.19 -17.64 2.86
C LYS A 7 -14.81 -17.96 2.32
N LEU A 8 -13.80 -17.94 3.20
CA LEU A 8 -12.46 -18.39 2.90
C LEU A 8 -12.19 -19.63 3.77
N GLY A 9 -12.07 -20.77 3.09
CA GLY A 9 -12.01 -22.09 3.75
C GLY A 9 -13.22 -22.32 4.66
N ASP A 10 -12.95 -22.66 5.93
CA ASP A 10 -13.97 -22.97 6.94
C ASP A 10 -14.50 -21.74 7.69
N LYS A 11 -13.91 -20.54 7.49
CA LYS A 11 -14.30 -19.33 8.21
C LYS A 11 -15.16 -18.43 7.34
N THR A 12 -16.24 -17.92 7.95
CA THR A 12 -17.20 -17.03 7.28
C THR A 12 -17.09 -15.64 7.89
N TYR A 13 -16.59 -14.69 7.13
CA TYR A 13 -16.42 -13.32 7.58
C TYR A 13 -17.50 -12.42 7.01
N SER A 14 -18.01 -11.51 7.85
CA SER A 14 -18.85 -10.41 7.36
C SER A 14 -17.97 -9.47 6.54
N THR A 15 -18.22 -9.43 5.24
CA THR A 15 -17.34 -8.80 4.24
C THR A 15 -17.22 -7.29 4.47
N GLY A 16 -18.22 -6.65 5.10
CA GLY A 16 -18.23 -5.21 5.37
C GLY A 16 -17.06 -4.69 6.23
N LYS A 17 -16.64 -5.40 7.29
CA LYS A 17 -15.57 -4.91 8.19
C LYS A 17 -14.17 -5.21 7.67
N ILE A 18 -13.97 -6.38 7.06
CA ILE A 18 -12.69 -6.79 6.48
C ILE A 18 -12.40 -5.97 5.22
N THR A 19 -13.39 -5.83 4.33
CA THR A 19 -13.23 -5.00 3.14
C THR A 19 -12.97 -3.54 3.55
N ALA A 20 -13.71 -2.94 4.50
CA ALA A 20 -13.47 -1.56 4.89
C ALA A 20 -12.10 -1.30 5.57
N ARG A 21 -11.54 -2.28 6.31
CA ARG A 21 -10.18 -2.17 6.87
C ARG A 21 -9.13 -2.22 5.76
N ILE A 22 -9.18 -3.25 4.92
CA ILE A 22 -8.26 -3.45 3.79
C ILE A 22 -8.36 -2.28 2.80
N THR A 23 -9.57 -1.81 2.51
CA THR A 23 -9.80 -0.64 1.63
C THR A 23 -9.12 0.60 2.17
N ARG A 24 -9.31 0.89 3.46
CA ARG A 24 -8.72 2.09 4.08
C ARG A 24 -7.21 2.03 4.05
N GLU A 25 -6.63 0.87 4.32
CA GLU A 25 -5.19 0.71 4.32
C GLU A 25 -4.60 0.81 2.91
N ALA A 26 -5.21 0.15 1.94
CA ALA A 26 -4.79 0.25 0.55
C ALA A 26 -4.85 1.69 0.02
N LEU A 27 -5.92 2.45 0.35
CA LEU A 27 -6.04 3.86 -0.03
C LEU A 27 -5.00 4.76 0.66
N LYS A 28 -4.64 4.46 1.92
CA LYS A 28 -3.57 5.18 2.62
C LYS A 28 -2.22 4.93 1.95
N ILE A 29 -1.88 3.67 1.67
CA ILE A 29 -0.66 3.28 0.97
C ILE A 29 -0.57 4.02 -0.38
N GLN A 30 -1.66 4.05 -1.15
CA GLN A 30 -1.68 4.76 -2.43
C GLN A 30 -1.46 6.27 -2.28
N ARG A 31 -2.08 6.88 -1.27
CA ARG A 31 -1.91 8.31 -1.00
C ARG A 31 -0.48 8.64 -0.58
N GLU A 32 0.08 7.86 0.34
CA GLU A 32 1.44 8.03 0.86
C GLU A 32 2.48 7.79 -0.24
N ALA A 33 2.27 6.81 -1.13
CA ALA A 33 3.11 6.60 -2.31
C ALA A 33 3.19 7.86 -3.20
N ILE A 34 2.04 8.52 -3.44
CA ILE A 34 1.98 9.76 -4.22
C ILE A 34 2.69 10.91 -3.47
N GLU A 35 2.48 11.03 -2.17
CA GLU A 35 3.12 12.07 -1.35
C GLU A 35 4.65 11.90 -1.32
N LEU A 36 5.15 10.66 -1.22
CA LEU A 36 6.59 10.36 -1.32
C LEU A 36 7.16 10.66 -2.70
N ALA A 37 6.46 10.29 -3.78
CA ALA A 37 6.88 10.63 -5.14
C ALA A 37 6.96 12.17 -5.34
N GLN A 38 6.02 12.92 -4.77
CA GLN A 38 6.05 14.39 -4.81
C GLN A 38 7.19 14.98 -3.97
N LYS A 39 7.52 14.39 -2.81
CA LYS A 39 8.66 14.82 -2.01
C LYS A 39 9.98 14.52 -2.71
N GLY A 40 10.13 13.34 -3.31
CA GLY A 40 11.33 12.96 -4.05
C GLY A 40 11.59 13.87 -5.26
N THR A 41 10.55 14.21 -6.03
CA THR A 41 10.67 15.15 -7.16
C THR A 41 11.02 16.58 -6.70
N LYS A 42 10.48 17.04 -5.57
CA LYS A 42 10.87 18.32 -4.98
C LYS A 42 12.32 18.33 -4.51
N LEU A 43 12.76 17.28 -3.84
CA LEU A 43 14.15 17.14 -3.39
C LEU A 43 15.12 17.17 -4.59
N GLN A 44 14.77 16.47 -5.68
CA GLN A 44 15.55 16.49 -6.91
C GLN A 44 15.62 17.89 -7.53
N ALA A 45 14.51 18.64 -7.54
CA ALA A 45 14.49 20.02 -8.05
C ALA A 45 15.34 20.96 -7.19
N GLN A 46 15.18 20.90 -5.86
CA GLN A 46 15.91 21.76 -4.91
C GLN A 46 17.42 21.46 -4.87
N GLY A 47 17.80 20.19 -5.01
CA GLY A 47 19.20 19.79 -5.12
C GLY A 47 19.87 20.25 -6.42
N VAL A 48 19.11 20.45 -7.51
CA VAL A 48 19.61 21.00 -8.78
C VAL A 48 19.73 22.53 -8.71
N GLU A 49 18.86 23.19 -7.96
CA GLU A 49 18.87 24.65 -7.78
C GLU A 49 19.85 25.13 -6.67
N ASN A 50 20.56 24.23 -5.98
CA ASN A 50 21.44 24.51 -4.82
C ASN A 50 20.72 25.27 -3.68
N ASP A 51 19.40 25.09 -3.57
CA ASP A 51 18.56 25.76 -2.57
C ASP A 51 18.62 25.07 -1.19
N MET A 52 19.40 24.01 -1.06
CA MET A 52 19.60 23.24 0.17
C MET A 52 21.08 23.01 0.44
N THR A 53 21.46 22.98 1.71
CA THR A 53 22.80 22.54 2.13
C THR A 53 22.94 21.02 2.00
N ASP A 54 24.18 20.53 1.85
CA ASP A 54 24.46 19.09 1.77
C ASP A 54 23.90 18.31 2.96
N GLU A 55 23.93 18.91 4.16
CA GLU A 55 23.39 18.30 5.39
C GLU A 55 21.85 18.18 5.37
N GLU A 56 21.15 19.22 4.92
CA GLU A 56 19.69 19.19 4.75
C GLU A 56 19.26 18.18 3.68
N LEU A 57 20.05 18.07 2.61
CA LEU A 57 19.80 17.15 1.50
C LEU A 57 19.98 15.70 1.96
N ILE A 58 21.04 15.40 2.71
CA ILE A 58 21.28 14.08 3.31
C ILE A 58 20.16 13.70 4.29
N ASN A 59 19.76 14.61 5.17
CA ASN A 59 18.69 14.34 6.15
C ASN A 59 17.35 14.08 5.45
N THR A 60 16.98 14.91 4.47
CA THR A 60 15.71 14.76 3.74
C THR A 60 15.70 13.50 2.88
N ALA A 61 16.83 13.14 2.26
CA ALA A 61 16.98 11.89 1.53
C ALA A 61 16.88 10.67 2.47
N GLY A 62 17.48 10.74 3.66
CA GLY A 62 17.38 9.70 4.68
C GLY A 62 15.93 9.47 5.14
N GLU A 63 15.19 10.54 5.43
CA GLU A 63 13.77 10.46 5.78
C GLU A 63 12.92 9.84 4.65
N LEU A 64 13.23 10.17 3.39
CA LEU A 64 12.56 9.59 2.23
C LEU A 64 12.82 8.09 2.10
N ILE A 65 14.04 7.64 2.33
CA ILE A 65 14.39 6.21 2.29
C ILE A 65 13.62 5.46 3.36
N ILE A 66 13.68 5.92 4.62
CA ILE A 66 12.98 5.28 5.74
C ILE A 66 11.47 5.23 5.47
N SER A 67 10.87 6.34 5.03
CA SER A 67 9.43 6.38 4.73
C SER A 67 9.05 5.44 3.57
N THR A 68 9.97 5.23 2.62
CA THR A 68 9.75 4.31 1.50
C THR A 68 9.83 2.85 1.95
N GLU A 69 10.78 2.52 2.82
CA GLU A 69 10.87 1.19 3.44
C GLU A 69 9.60 0.88 4.26
N GLU A 70 9.18 1.79 5.15
CA GLU A 70 7.95 1.62 5.93
C GLU A 70 6.70 1.44 5.06
N LEU A 71 6.65 2.12 3.90
CA LEU A 71 5.57 1.97 2.95
C LEU A 71 5.59 0.58 2.29
N ASN A 72 6.77 0.05 1.99
CA ASN A 72 6.92 -1.28 1.39
C ASN A 72 6.54 -2.39 2.37
N ASP A 73 6.97 -2.31 3.64
CA ASP A 73 6.55 -3.24 4.69
C ASP A 73 5.02 -3.31 4.80
N ARG A 74 4.37 -2.14 4.70
CA ARG A 74 2.90 -2.05 4.75
C ARG A 74 2.23 -2.62 3.50
N LYS A 75 2.85 -2.51 2.32
CA LYS A 75 2.35 -3.18 1.10
C LYS A 75 2.37 -4.68 1.25
N GLU A 76 3.48 -5.23 1.73
CA GLU A 76 3.63 -6.67 1.96
C GLU A 76 2.65 -7.17 3.03
N GLN A 77 2.55 -6.45 4.15
CA GLN A 77 1.57 -6.80 5.19
C GLN A 77 0.14 -6.73 4.66
N LEU A 78 -0.20 -5.79 3.78
CA LEU A 78 -1.52 -5.72 3.14
C LEU A 78 -1.78 -6.95 2.27
N ILE A 79 -0.80 -7.42 1.50
CA ILE A 79 -0.89 -8.65 0.69
C ILE A 79 -1.13 -9.84 1.61
N ILE A 80 -0.31 -9.99 2.67
CA ILE A 80 -0.45 -11.06 3.67
C ILE A 80 -1.85 -11.04 4.30
N ASP A 81 -2.34 -9.87 4.71
CA ASP A 81 -3.66 -9.69 5.31
C ASP A 81 -4.81 -10.05 4.35
N VAL A 82 -4.67 -9.74 3.06
CA VAL A 82 -5.67 -10.08 2.03
C VAL A 82 -5.68 -11.58 1.74
N TYR A 83 -4.50 -12.21 1.70
CA TYR A 83 -4.35 -13.62 1.42
C TYR A 83 -4.40 -14.52 2.67
N GLU A 84 -4.84 -13.99 3.81
CA GLU A 84 -5.01 -14.70 5.08
C GLU A 84 -3.73 -15.37 5.61
N SER A 85 -2.60 -14.67 5.52
CA SER A 85 -1.30 -15.13 6.06
C SER A 85 -0.82 -16.44 5.45
N LYS A 86 -1.16 -16.70 4.18
CA LYS A 86 -0.63 -17.84 3.41
C LYS A 86 0.87 -17.75 3.11
N PHE A 87 1.43 -16.55 3.24
CA PHE A 87 2.83 -16.26 2.98
C PHE A 87 3.38 -15.41 4.13
N THR A 88 4.68 -15.49 4.38
CA THR A 88 5.41 -14.57 5.27
C THR A 88 5.97 -13.38 4.49
N ILE A 89 6.44 -12.35 5.21
CA ILE A 89 7.16 -11.21 4.62
C ILE A 89 8.39 -11.71 3.86
N ASP A 90 9.23 -12.52 4.52
CA ASP A 90 10.42 -13.11 3.91
C ASP A 90 10.10 -13.91 2.62
N GLU A 91 8.97 -14.61 2.57
CA GLU A 91 8.56 -15.33 1.36
C GLU A 91 8.13 -14.38 0.24
N LEU A 92 7.57 -13.22 0.54
CA LEU A 92 7.26 -12.21 -0.47
C LEU A 92 8.55 -11.56 -0.98
N GLU A 93 9.44 -11.14 -0.09
CA GLU A 93 10.70 -10.48 -0.46
C GLU A 93 11.62 -11.38 -1.31
N ASN A 94 11.64 -12.69 -1.03
CA ASN A 94 12.48 -13.64 -1.77
C ASN A 94 11.88 -14.09 -3.12
N ASN A 95 10.56 -13.94 -3.32
CA ASN A 95 9.88 -14.45 -4.51
C ASN A 95 9.31 -13.36 -5.43
N LEU A 96 9.14 -12.13 -4.93
CA LEU A 96 8.58 -11.02 -5.67
C LEU A 96 9.52 -9.82 -5.65
N THR A 97 9.65 -9.18 -6.80
CA THR A 97 10.26 -7.85 -6.89
C THR A 97 9.31 -6.79 -6.32
N MET A 98 9.87 -5.62 -5.95
CA MET A 98 9.07 -4.49 -5.49
C MET A 98 8.02 -4.03 -6.51
N GLU A 99 8.32 -4.14 -7.81
CA GLU A 99 7.37 -3.84 -8.89
C GLU A 99 6.20 -4.83 -8.90
N GLU A 100 6.45 -6.11 -8.63
CA GLU A 100 5.41 -7.14 -8.54
C GLU A 100 4.54 -6.97 -7.28
N ILE A 101 5.15 -6.57 -6.17
CA ILE A 101 4.43 -6.17 -4.94
C ILE A 101 3.50 -4.99 -5.24
N ASP A 102 3.98 -3.97 -5.94
CA ASP A 102 3.16 -2.82 -6.35
C ASP A 102 2.01 -3.22 -7.28
N LEU A 103 2.26 -4.12 -8.24
CA LEU A 103 1.22 -4.66 -9.11
C LEU A 103 0.14 -5.38 -8.30
N GLU A 104 0.53 -6.16 -7.30
CA GLU A 104 -0.39 -6.93 -6.47
C GLU A 104 -1.24 -6.01 -5.58
N VAL A 105 -0.64 -4.99 -4.96
CA VAL A 105 -1.37 -3.95 -4.19
C VAL A 105 -2.36 -3.21 -5.10
N ASN A 106 -1.97 -2.90 -6.34
CA ASN A 106 -2.88 -2.29 -7.31
C ASN A 106 -4.06 -3.21 -7.69
N LYS A 107 -3.84 -4.52 -7.81
CA LYS A 107 -4.94 -5.49 -8.01
C LYS A 107 -5.89 -5.50 -6.81
N ILE A 108 -5.36 -5.46 -5.59
CA ILE A 108 -6.16 -5.39 -4.36
C ILE A 108 -7.02 -4.12 -4.37
N LEU A 109 -6.42 -2.96 -4.68
CA LEU A 109 -7.12 -1.67 -4.82
C LEU A 109 -8.25 -1.73 -5.86
N ASN A 110 -7.97 -2.27 -7.05
CA ASN A 110 -8.94 -2.39 -8.13
C ASN A 110 -10.08 -3.36 -7.79
N GLY A 111 -9.77 -4.48 -7.13
CA GLY A 111 -10.78 -5.43 -6.66
C GLY A 111 -11.71 -4.81 -5.61
N VAL A 112 -11.13 -4.07 -4.66
CA VAL A 112 -11.87 -3.38 -3.61
C VAL A 112 -12.79 -2.28 -4.18
N THR A 113 -12.28 -1.43 -5.06
CA THR A 113 -13.07 -0.35 -5.68
C THR A 113 -14.24 -0.90 -6.53
N GLY A 114 -14.04 -2.04 -7.19
CA GLY A 114 -15.11 -2.77 -7.88
C GLY A 114 -16.24 -3.24 -6.94
N VAL A 115 -15.88 -3.76 -5.76
CA VAL A 115 -16.85 -4.17 -4.73
C VAL A 115 -17.62 -2.97 -4.18
N VAL A 116 -16.95 -1.85 -3.90
CA VAL A 116 -17.59 -0.62 -3.40
C VAL A 116 -18.55 -0.02 -4.43
N ARG A 117 -18.17 0.06 -5.71
CA ARG A 117 -19.05 0.53 -6.80
C ARG A 117 -20.29 -0.36 -6.98
N LYS A 118 -20.14 -1.67 -6.80
CA LYS A 118 -21.27 -2.61 -6.90
C LYS A 118 -22.19 -2.53 -5.68
N ALA A 119 -21.64 -2.25 -4.50
CA ALA A 119 -22.41 -2.09 -3.27
C ALA A 119 -23.21 -0.78 -3.20
N THR A 120 -22.80 0.27 -3.94
CA THR A 120 -23.46 1.59 -3.98
C THR A 120 -24.50 1.76 -5.10
N LYS A 121 -24.58 0.81 -6.05
CA LYS A 121 -25.58 0.80 -7.14
C LYS A 121 -26.84 -0.04 -6.84
N ASN A 122 -27.01 -0.55 -5.61
CA ASN A 122 -28.22 -1.25 -5.17
C ASN A 122 -28.99 -0.43 -4.15
#